data_AF-A0A9E3YDC4-F1
#
_entry.id   AF-A0A9E3YDC4-F1
#
_cell.length_a   1.000
_cell.length_b   1.000
_cell.length_c   1.000
_cell.angle_alpha   90.00
_cell.angle_beta   90.00
_cell.angle_gamma   90.00
#
_symmetry.space_group_name_H-M   'P 1'
#
loop_
_entity.id
_entity.type
_entity.pdbx_description
1 polymer ?
#
loop_
_entity_poly.entity_id
_entity_poly.type
_entity_poly.pdbx_seq_one_letter_code
_entity_poly.pdbx_strand_id
1 'polypeptide(L)'
;AIAEPLVRLVATPGAWLVAALAGFFGLLVLLDMSLRTVVEVVGDWSLRFFDGSVALLKRLIEPAPVVDADADRSAAGPGPGFENAGPEVIDVTDISPADDESDEGPAVDEPAPTKLPKVKLPEAPVEAQQLAIEMVPTQAPGPWTLPSPSLLVRSGAQTVDERAVHAAGRALEQALASHGVETKVVGMTVGPTVTRFELQLAPGVKVSRVTSLNKDIAYAMATPDVRILAPIPGRSAIGIEVPNDARHLVSVGDILASRVAADAKHPLEVALG
;
A
#
# COMPACT_ATOMS: atom_id res chain seq x y z
N ALA A 1 -5.70 -2.36 -67.23
CA ALA A 1 -6.97 -2.22 -66.49
C ALA A 1 -7.16 -3.39 -65.50
N ILE A 2 -6.26 -3.57 -64.53
CA ILE A 2 -6.35 -4.65 -63.51
C ILE A 2 -6.24 -4.08 -62.07
N ALA A 3 -6.03 -2.77 -61.92
CA ALA A 3 -5.84 -2.14 -60.61
C ALA A 3 -7.15 -1.71 -59.92
N GLU A 4 -8.23 -1.48 -60.67
CA GLU A 4 -9.51 -0.99 -60.11
C GLU A 4 -10.25 -1.97 -59.16
N PRO A 5 -10.31 -3.30 -59.41
CA PRO A 5 -11.03 -4.19 -58.51
C PRO A 5 -10.26 -4.46 -57.20
N LEU A 6 -8.92 -4.44 -57.23
CA LEU A 6 -8.09 -4.66 -56.04
C LEU A 6 -8.14 -3.47 -55.07
N VAL A 7 -8.15 -2.25 -55.61
CA VAL A 7 -8.29 -1.02 -54.81
C VAL A 7 -9.67 -0.95 -54.17
N ARG A 8 -10.75 -1.37 -54.86
CA ARG A 8 -12.08 -1.44 -54.24
C ARG A 8 -12.17 -2.48 -53.13
N LEU A 9 -11.50 -3.62 -53.25
CA LEU A 9 -11.55 -4.68 -52.23
C LEU A 9 -10.81 -4.30 -50.94
N VAL A 10 -9.82 -3.40 -51.01
CA VAL A 10 -9.10 -2.85 -49.86
C VAL A 10 -9.75 -1.55 -49.35
N ALA A 11 -10.33 -0.74 -50.24
CA ALA A 11 -10.92 0.55 -49.90
C ALA A 11 -12.22 0.44 -49.07
N THR A 12 -13.11 -0.52 -49.36
CA THR A 12 -14.35 -0.66 -48.58
C THR A 12 -14.10 -1.13 -47.15
N PRO A 13 -13.34 -2.20 -46.88
CA PRO A 13 -13.03 -2.62 -45.52
C PRO A 13 -12.23 -1.56 -44.76
N GLY A 14 -11.29 -0.89 -45.43
CA GLY A 14 -10.52 0.21 -44.86
C GLY A 14 -11.39 1.40 -44.46
N ALA A 15 -12.38 1.77 -45.28
CA ALA A 15 -13.31 2.85 -44.97
C ALA A 15 -14.19 2.52 -43.74
N TRP A 16 -14.66 1.26 -43.62
CA TRP A 16 -15.41 0.82 -42.44
C TRP A 16 -14.56 0.84 -41.17
N LEU A 17 -13.27 0.48 -41.25
CA LEU A 17 -12.34 0.57 -40.11
C LEU A 17 -12.14 2.01 -39.65
N VAL A 18 -11.90 2.93 -40.58
CA VAL A 18 -11.72 4.36 -40.27
C VAL A 18 -13.01 4.96 -39.70
N ALA A 19 -14.18 4.59 -40.23
CA ALA A 19 -15.47 5.04 -39.71
C ALA A 19 -15.74 4.51 -38.29
N ALA A 20 -15.37 3.25 -38.01
CA ALA A 20 -15.51 2.67 -36.68
C ALA A 20 -14.61 3.36 -35.65
N LEU A 21 -13.35 3.65 -36.01
CA LEU A 21 -12.43 4.38 -35.14
C LEU A 21 -12.87 5.82 -34.89
N ALA A 22 -13.34 6.52 -35.93
CA ALA A 22 -13.87 7.87 -35.81
C ALA A 22 -15.16 7.90 -34.96
N GLY A 23 -16.04 6.91 -35.12
CA GLY A 23 -17.25 6.75 -34.31
C GLY A 23 -16.93 6.44 -32.84
N PHE A 24 -15.96 5.57 -32.58
CA PHE A 24 -15.51 5.26 -31.23
C PHE A 24 -14.87 6.47 -30.54
N PHE A 25 -14.03 7.22 -31.27
CA PHE A 25 -13.46 8.46 -30.77
C PHE A 25 -14.52 9.54 -30.52
N GLY A 26 -15.49 9.67 -31.43
CA GLY A 26 -16.64 10.57 -31.24
C GLY A 26 -17.47 10.20 -30.02
N LEU A 27 -17.71 8.90 -29.81
CA LEU A 27 -18.42 8.37 -28.64
C LEU A 27 -17.65 8.64 -27.34
N LEU A 28 -16.33 8.50 -27.36
CA LEU A 28 -15.45 8.84 -26.24
C LEU A 28 -15.56 10.31 -25.83
N VAL A 29 -15.61 11.22 -26.80
CA VAL A 29 -15.77 12.66 -26.56
C VAL A 29 -17.18 12.98 -26.04
N LEU A 30 -18.21 12.28 -26.54
CA LEU A 30 -19.61 12.55 -26.17
C LEU A 30 -19.95 12.05 -24.76
N LEU A 31 -19.26 11.02 -24.25
CA LEU A 31 -19.45 10.47 -22.91
C LEU A 31 -18.44 10.99 -21.86
N ASP A 32 -17.55 11.92 -22.21
CA ASP A 32 -16.48 12.45 -21.34
C ASP A 32 -15.70 11.35 -20.59
N MET A 33 -15.55 10.18 -21.23
CA MET A 33 -14.94 9.01 -20.59
C MET A 33 -13.43 9.13 -20.68
N SER A 34 -12.78 9.14 -19.52
CA SER A 34 -11.32 9.14 -19.44
C SER A 34 -10.73 7.85 -20.04
N LEU A 35 -9.57 7.95 -20.70
CA LEU A 35 -8.84 6.80 -21.26
C LEU A 35 -8.58 5.68 -20.23
N ARG A 36 -8.53 6.00 -18.94
CA ARG A 36 -8.35 5.00 -17.86
C ARG A 36 -9.60 4.14 -17.67
N THR A 37 -10.79 4.75 -17.73
CA THR A 37 -12.07 4.03 -17.61
C THR A 37 -12.29 3.06 -18.77
N VAL A 38 -11.84 3.42 -19.98
CA VAL A 38 -11.91 2.52 -21.15
C VAL A 38 -10.96 1.33 -20.99
N VAL A 39 -9.74 1.55 -20.50
CA VAL A 39 -8.77 0.46 -20.29
C VAL A 39 -9.24 -0.52 -19.20
N GLU A 40 -9.87 -0.04 -18.13
CA GLU A 40 -10.42 -0.90 -17.08
C GLU A 40 -11.60 -1.75 -17.58
N VAL A 41 -12.55 -1.14 -18.31
CA VAL A 41 -13.71 -1.86 -18.85
C VAL A 41 -13.31 -2.85 -19.95
N VAL A 42 -12.38 -2.48 -20.83
CA VAL A 42 -11.87 -3.37 -21.89
C VAL A 42 -10.98 -4.46 -21.30
N GLY A 43 -10.20 -4.17 -20.25
CA GLY A 43 -9.42 -5.15 -19.51
C GLY A 43 -10.29 -6.25 -18.92
N ASP A 44 -11.33 -5.86 -18.19
CA ASP A 44 -12.27 -6.79 -17.55
C ASP A 44 -13.11 -7.60 -18.56
N TRP A 45 -13.43 -7.01 -19.71
CA TRP A 45 -14.18 -7.72 -20.76
C TRP A 45 -13.29 -8.67 -21.58
N SER A 46 -12.03 -8.31 -21.83
CA SER A 46 -11.10 -9.11 -22.65
C SER A 46 -10.71 -10.43 -21.99
N LEU A 47 -10.46 -10.42 -20.67
CA LEU A 47 -10.09 -11.61 -19.93
C LEU A 47 -11.25 -12.62 -19.85
N ARG A 48 -12.50 -12.15 -19.79
CA ARG A 48 -13.69 -13.01 -19.74
C ARG A 48 -14.03 -13.67 -21.09
N PHE A 49 -13.66 -13.05 -22.21
CA PHE A 49 -13.88 -13.63 -23.54
C PHE A 49 -12.77 -14.60 -23.96
N PHE A 50 -11.54 -14.43 -23.48
CA PHE A 50 -10.41 -15.32 -23.79
C PHE A 50 -10.35 -16.59 -22.93
N ASP A 51 -10.93 -16.59 -21.73
CA ASP A 51 -10.94 -17.78 -20.86
C ASP A 51 -11.76 -18.94 -21.48
N GLY A 52 -12.86 -18.60 -22.17
CA GLY A 52 -13.73 -19.59 -22.83
C GLY A 52 -13.11 -20.28 -24.05
N SER A 53 -12.18 -19.64 -24.76
CA SER A 53 -11.55 -20.20 -25.96
C SER A 53 -10.41 -21.17 -25.64
N VAL A 54 -9.70 -20.97 -24.52
CA VAL A 54 -8.65 -21.89 -24.04
C VAL A 54 -9.24 -23.18 -23.49
N ALA A 55 -10.38 -23.13 -22.78
CA ALA A 55 -11.06 -24.32 -22.26
C ALA A 55 -11.59 -25.24 -23.39
N LEU A 56 -12.05 -24.66 -24.50
CA LEU A 56 -12.46 -25.42 -25.68
C LEU A 56 -11.26 -26.10 -26.35
N LEU A 57 -10.13 -25.41 -26.48
CA LEU A 57 -8.91 -25.95 -27.09
C LEU A 57 -8.32 -27.10 -26.26
N LYS A 58 -8.39 -27.01 -24.93
CA LYS A 58 -7.90 -28.03 -24.01
C LYS A 58 -8.68 -29.35 -24.11
N ARG A 59 -9.98 -29.28 -24.44
CA ARG A 59 -10.86 -30.44 -24.62
C ARG A 59 -10.64 -31.22 -25.92
N LEU A 60 -9.94 -30.63 -26.89
CA LEU A 60 -9.58 -31.30 -28.15
C LEU A 60 -8.22 -32.01 -28.11
N ILE A 61 -7.42 -31.82 -27.04
CA ILE A 61 -6.02 -32.26 -26.97
C ILE A 61 -5.79 -33.42 -25.98
N GLU A 62 -6.81 -33.83 -25.20
CA GLU A 62 -6.67 -34.97 -24.29
C GLU A 62 -7.03 -36.31 -24.97
N PRO A 63 -6.08 -37.27 -25.10
CA PRO A 63 -6.40 -38.63 -25.52
C PRO A 63 -7.01 -39.43 -24.35
N ALA A 64 -7.98 -40.29 -24.67
CA ALA A 64 -8.72 -41.13 -23.72
C ALA A 64 -7.82 -42.16 -23.00
N PRO A 65 -8.15 -42.55 -21.74
CA PRO A 65 -7.34 -43.50 -20.98
C PRO A 65 -7.61 -44.95 -21.42
N VAL A 66 -6.53 -45.71 -21.58
CA VAL A 66 -6.54 -47.16 -21.79
C VAL A 66 -6.57 -47.84 -20.42
N VAL A 67 -7.53 -48.74 -20.24
CA VAL A 67 -7.66 -49.63 -19.08
C VAL A 67 -6.81 -50.86 -19.34
N ASP A 68 -5.97 -51.26 -18.39
CA ASP A 68 -5.59 -52.67 -18.25
C ASP A 68 -5.37 -53.01 -16.77
N ALA A 69 -5.91 -54.18 -16.42
CA ALA A 69 -5.97 -54.78 -15.10
C ALA A 69 -4.98 -55.95 -14.99
N ASP A 70 -4.72 -56.33 -13.73
CA ASP A 70 -4.22 -57.62 -13.25
C ASP A 70 -2.70 -57.92 -13.35
N ALA A 71 -2.04 -58.08 -12.19
CA ALA A 71 -1.78 -59.41 -11.59
C ALA A 71 -0.51 -59.50 -10.72
N ASP A 72 -0.70 -60.13 -9.56
CA ASP A 72 0.18 -61.09 -8.86
C ASP A 72 1.37 -60.68 -7.93
N ARG A 73 1.16 -61.05 -6.65
CA ARG A 73 2.01 -61.86 -5.74
C ARG A 73 3.24 -61.26 -5.02
N SER A 74 2.99 -60.92 -3.76
CA SER A 74 3.48 -61.57 -2.52
C SER A 74 4.84 -62.29 -2.46
N ALA A 75 5.61 -61.87 -1.43
CA ALA A 75 6.44 -62.65 -0.48
C ALA A 75 7.98 -62.60 -0.60
N ALA A 76 8.62 -62.02 0.43
CA ALA A 76 9.71 -62.58 1.27
C ALA A 76 10.64 -61.48 1.84
N GLY A 77 10.81 -61.43 3.17
CA GLY A 77 11.99 -60.81 3.83
C GLY A 77 13.11 -61.84 4.06
N PRO A 78 14.09 -61.65 4.98
CA PRO A 78 14.41 -60.49 5.83
C PRO A 78 15.93 -60.18 6.04
N GLY A 79 16.25 -59.00 6.60
CA GLY A 79 17.26 -58.82 7.66
C GLY A 79 18.74 -58.43 7.33
N PRO A 80 19.48 -57.78 8.26
CA PRO A 80 20.49 -56.74 7.97
C PRO A 80 21.93 -57.02 8.46
N GLY A 81 22.91 -56.19 8.05
CA GLY A 81 24.30 -56.23 8.55
C GLY A 81 25.13 -55.01 8.10
N PHE A 82 26.02 -54.54 8.98
CA PHE A 82 26.63 -53.20 9.04
C PHE A 82 27.98 -53.03 8.30
N GLU A 83 28.40 -51.75 8.22
CA GLU A 83 29.79 -51.23 8.34
C GLU A 83 30.64 -51.04 7.07
N ASN A 84 30.95 -49.78 6.72
CA ASN A 84 32.28 -49.18 6.90
C ASN A 84 32.39 -47.77 6.28
N ALA A 85 33.15 -46.91 6.95
CA ALA A 85 33.44 -45.52 6.55
C ALA A 85 34.84 -45.41 5.92
N GLY A 86 34.97 -44.58 4.87
CA GLY A 86 36.24 -44.10 4.34
C GLY A 86 36.03 -43.30 3.04
N PRO A 87 36.79 -42.21 2.78
CA PRO A 87 36.25 -41.05 2.07
C PRO A 87 36.82 -40.90 0.65
N GLU A 88 35.98 -40.67 -0.36
CA GLU A 88 36.45 -40.16 -1.66
C GLU A 88 35.35 -39.44 -2.46
N VAL A 89 35.59 -38.15 -2.66
CA VAL A 89 35.27 -37.28 -3.82
C VAL A 89 34.00 -37.62 -4.63
N ILE A 90 32.96 -36.78 -4.51
CA ILE A 90 31.81 -36.78 -5.42
C ILE A 90 31.96 -35.67 -6.46
N ASP A 91 32.02 -36.13 -7.70
CA ASP A 91 31.90 -35.40 -8.96
C ASP A 91 30.48 -34.81 -9.12
N VAL A 92 30.41 -33.56 -9.56
CA VAL A 92 29.16 -32.80 -9.71
C VAL A 92 28.60 -33.06 -11.10
N THR A 93 27.83 -34.13 -11.28
CA THR A 93 26.82 -34.22 -12.35
C THR A 93 25.92 -35.43 -12.16
N ASP A 94 24.70 -35.19 -11.69
CA ASP A 94 23.40 -35.82 -12.05
C ASP A 94 22.46 -35.86 -10.85
N ILE A 95 21.75 -34.76 -10.59
CA ILE A 95 20.45 -34.81 -9.91
C ILE A 95 19.52 -33.76 -10.56
N SER A 96 18.64 -34.27 -11.41
CA SER A 96 17.41 -33.62 -11.85
C SER A 96 16.44 -33.51 -10.65
N PRO A 97 15.69 -32.40 -10.50
CA PRO A 97 14.89 -32.14 -9.31
C PRO A 97 13.64 -33.03 -9.30
N ALA A 98 13.49 -33.81 -8.22
CA ALA A 98 12.25 -34.48 -7.87
C ALA A 98 11.63 -33.75 -6.68
N ASP A 99 10.44 -33.21 -6.93
CA ASP A 99 9.29 -33.04 -6.04
C ASP A 99 9.56 -33.08 -4.52
N ASP A 100 9.60 -31.88 -3.96
CA ASP A 100 9.68 -31.60 -2.52
C ASP A 100 8.26 -31.70 -1.93
N GLU A 101 7.96 -32.82 -1.27
CA GLU A 101 6.79 -32.96 -0.39
C GLU A 101 7.04 -32.15 0.89
N SER A 102 6.29 -31.06 1.03
CA SER A 102 6.31 -30.19 2.20
C SER A 102 5.75 -30.90 3.45
N ASP A 103 6.63 -31.05 4.43
CA ASP A 103 6.37 -31.36 5.84
C ASP A 103 5.60 -30.21 6.52
N GLU A 104 4.29 -30.36 6.71
CA GLU A 104 3.45 -29.44 7.50
C GLU A 104 3.41 -29.87 8.97
N GLY A 105 3.78 -28.94 9.85
CA GLY A 105 3.84 -29.12 11.31
C GLY A 105 2.50 -29.41 11.99
N PRO A 106 2.49 -29.56 13.33
CA PRO A 106 1.36 -30.11 14.06
C PRO A 106 0.13 -29.22 13.99
N ALA A 107 -0.99 -29.84 13.61
CA ALA A 107 -2.31 -29.25 13.54
C ALA A 107 -2.71 -28.58 14.86
N VAL A 108 -3.02 -27.28 14.78
CA VAL A 108 -3.74 -26.56 15.83
C VAL A 108 -5.22 -26.85 15.62
N ASP A 109 -5.86 -27.52 16.58
CA ASP A 109 -7.30 -27.75 16.59
C ASP A 109 -8.05 -26.42 16.43
N GLU A 110 -8.72 -26.25 15.30
CA GLU A 110 -9.64 -25.16 15.03
C GLU A 110 -10.86 -25.32 15.96
N PRO A 111 -11.19 -24.33 16.82
CA PRO A 111 -12.32 -24.47 17.72
C PRO A 111 -13.63 -24.46 16.93
N ALA A 112 -14.45 -25.49 17.14
CA ALA A 112 -15.76 -25.66 16.54
C ALA A 112 -16.65 -24.40 16.64
N PRO A 113 -17.49 -24.13 15.62
CA PRO A 113 -18.32 -22.93 15.60
C PRO A 113 -19.38 -23.01 16.71
N THR A 114 -19.21 -22.17 17.72
CA THR A 114 -20.19 -21.99 18.78
C THR A 114 -21.43 -21.34 18.19
N LYS A 115 -22.57 -22.05 18.22
CA LYS A 115 -23.87 -21.52 17.79
C LYS A 115 -24.22 -20.29 18.62
N LEU A 116 -24.21 -19.13 17.98
CA LEU A 116 -24.67 -17.88 18.57
C LEU A 116 -26.13 -18.01 19.04
N PRO A 117 -26.50 -17.51 20.23
CA PRO A 117 -27.89 -17.49 20.67
C PRO A 117 -28.70 -16.63 19.70
N LYS A 118 -29.76 -17.19 19.10
CA LYS A 118 -30.72 -16.43 18.31
C LYS A 118 -31.47 -15.48 19.23
N VAL A 119 -31.04 -14.23 19.28
CA VAL A 119 -31.83 -13.14 19.85
C VAL A 119 -33.09 -13.01 19.00
N LYS A 120 -34.26 -13.32 19.57
CA LYS A 120 -35.54 -12.97 18.96
C LYS A 120 -35.67 -11.45 19.00
N LEU A 121 -35.39 -10.81 17.88
CA LEU A 121 -35.74 -9.42 17.65
C LEU A 121 -37.28 -9.33 17.61
N PRO A 122 -37.92 -8.43 18.37
CA PRO A 122 -39.35 -8.19 18.22
C PRO A 122 -39.60 -7.64 16.81
N GLU A 123 -40.42 -8.32 16.00
CA GLU A 123 -40.99 -7.78 14.77
C GLU A 123 -42.04 -6.72 15.16
N ALA A 124 -41.58 -5.53 15.55
CA ALA A 124 -42.39 -4.35 15.39
C ALA A 124 -42.23 -3.87 13.94
N PRO A 125 -43.30 -3.41 13.26
CA PRO A 125 -43.16 -2.73 11.98
C PRO A 125 -42.36 -1.45 12.24
N VAL A 126 -41.06 -1.48 11.95
CA VAL A 126 -40.27 -0.25 11.87
C VAL A 126 -40.62 0.33 10.51
N GLU A 127 -41.69 1.14 10.47
CA GLU A 127 -41.84 2.08 9.38
C GLU A 127 -40.52 2.84 9.28
N ALA A 128 -39.91 2.84 8.09
CA ALA A 128 -38.74 3.64 7.80
C ALA A 128 -39.15 5.11 7.89
N GLN A 129 -39.19 5.66 9.11
CA GLN A 129 -39.19 7.09 9.34
C GLN A 129 -37.81 7.55 8.90
N GLN A 130 -37.75 7.93 7.62
CA GLN A 130 -36.70 8.79 7.12
C GLN A 130 -36.67 9.98 8.08
N LEU A 131 -35.61 10.05 8.90
CA LEU A 131 -35.36 11.18 9.78
C LEU A 131 -35.18 12.39 8.88
N ALA A 132 -36.30 13.06 8.59
CA ALA A 132 -36.27 14.39 8.04
C ALA A 132 -35.53 15.22 9.08
N ILE A 133 -34.31 15.61 8.75
CA ILE A 133 -33.63 16.68 9.47
C ILE A 133 -34.54 17.88 9.26
N GLU A 134 -35.38 18.16 10.25
CA GLU A 134 -36.24 19.33 10.25
C GLU A 134 -35.27 20.52 10.28
N MET A 135 -35.01 21.08 9.10
CA MET A 135 -34.22 22.29 8.99
C MET A 135 -34.99 23.36 9.75
N VAL A 136 -34.55 23.65 10.97
CA VAL A 136 -35.02 24.81 11.73
C VAL A 136 -35.03 25.98 10.74
N PRO A 137 -36.14 26.73 10.60
CA PRO A 137 -36.20 27.82 9.64
C PRO A 137 -35.04 28.76 9.91
N THR A 138 -34.03 28.70 9.04
CA THR A 138 -32.90 29.61 9.06
C THR A 138 -33.50 30.99 8.98
N GLN A 139 -33.37 31.76 10.07
CA GLN A 139 -33.72 33.18 10.04
C GLN A 139 -33.09 33.78 8.79
N ALA A 140 -33.85 34.58 8.05
CA ALA A 140 -33.39 35.19 6.80
C ALA A 140 -31.94 35.68 7.00
N PRO A 141 -30.99 35.29 6.14
CA PRO A 141 -29.57 35.51 6.40
C PRO A 141 -29.34 37.01 6.60
N GLY A 142 -29.07 37.39 7.84
CA GLY A 142 -28.60 38.74 8.15
C GLY A 142 -27.25 38.98 7.46
N PRO A 143 -26.78 40.22 7.38
CA PRO A 143 -25.46 40.51 6.84
C PRO A 143 -24.39 39.73 7.63
N TRP A 144 -23.66 38.84 6.95
CA TRP A 144 -22.56 38.09 7.55
C TRP A 144 -21.50 39.06 8.06
N THR A 145 -21.09 38.90 9.31
CA THR A 145 -20.03 39.69 9.92
C THR A 145 -18.99 38.74 10.50
N LEU A 146 -17.72 39.01 10.24
CA LEU A 146 -16.61 38.18 10.73
C LEU A 146 -16.58 38.24 12.28
N PRO A 147 -16.65 37.09 12.98
CA PRO A 147 -16.56 37.06 14.42
C PRO A 147 -15.19 37.53 14.92
N SER A 148 -15.14 38.05 16.14
CA SER A 148 -13.89 38.52 16.74
C SER A 148 -12.90 37.36 16.95
N PRO A 149 -11.61 37.53 16.62
CA PRO A 149 -10.58 36.51 16.82
C PRO A 149 -10.33 36.19 18.32
N SER A 150 -10.84 37.02 19.23
CA SER A 150 -10.79 36.76 20.68
C SER A 150 -11.62 35.55 21.13
N LEU A 151 -12.54 35.07 20.29
CA LEU A 151 -13.29 33.83 20.55
C LEU A 151 -12.44 32.57 20.40
N LEU A 152 -11.26 32.67 19.77
CA LEU A 152 -10.39 31.54 19.52
C LEU A 152 -9.42 31.35 20.68
N VAL A 153 -9.33 30.12 21.17
CA VAL A 153 -8.30 29.70 22.11
C VAL A 153 -6.95 29.68 21.38
N ARG A 154 -5.91 30.20 22.03
CA ARG A 154 -4.52 30.16 21.56
C ARG A 154 -3.71 29.14 22.36
N SER A 155 -2.70 28.56 21.74
CA SER A 155 -1.77 27.70 22.47
C SER A 155 -0.78 28.55 23.28
N GLY A 156 -0.32 27.99 24.40
CA GLY A 156 0.72 28.62 25.23
C GLY A 156 2.09 28.61 24.53
N ALA A 157 3.06 29.35 25.06
CA ALA A 157 4.42 29.30 24.52
C ALA A 157 5.05 27.92 24.71
N GLN A 158 5.69 27.40 23.66
CA GLN A 158 6.48 26.17 23.74
C GLN A 158 7.90 26.48 24.24
N THR A 159 8.30 25.86 25.33
CA THR A 159 9.70 25.85 25.79
C THR A 159 10.36 24.55 25.31
N VAL A 160 11.46 24.66 24.58
CA VAL A 160 12.23 23.50 24.11
C VAL A 160 13.36 23.21 25.10
N ASP A 161 13.41 21.99 25.62
CA ASP A 161 14.56 21.51 26.41
C ASP A 161 15.64 20.97 25.47
N GLU A 162 16.65 21.80 25.19
CA GLU A 162 17.77 21.44 24.33
C GLU A 162 18.52 20.19 24.82
N ARG A 163 18.62 19.97 26.14
CA ARG A 163 19.34 18.80 26.68
C ARG A 163 18.60 17.51 26.37
N ALA A 164 17.28 17.52 26.52
CA ALA A 164 16.43 16.38 26.17
C ALA A 164 16.52 16.07 24.67
N VAL A 165 16.48 17.09 23.82
CA VAL A 165 16.60 16.93 22.36
C VAL A 165 17.97 16.35 21.97
N HIS A 166 19.06 16.86 22.56
CA HIS A 166 20.39 16.30 22.33
C HIS A 166 20.53 14.87 22.85
N ALA A 167 19.88 14.51 23.96
CA ALA A 167 19.86 13.15 24.47
C ALA A 167 19.11 12.20 23.53
N ALA A 168 17.96 12.63 22.99
CA ALA A 168 17.21 11.88 21.99
C ALA A 168 18.03 11.67 20.70
N GLY A 169 18.77 12.68 20.25
CA GLY A 169 19.69 12.54 19.11
C GLY A 169 20.77 11.48 19.33
N ARG A 170 21.38 11.44 20.52
CA ARG A 170 22.36 10.39 20.87
C ARG A 170 21.73 9.01 20.98
N ALA A 171 20.52 8.92 21.54
CA ALA A 171 19.78 7.66 21.60
C ALA A 171 19.49 7.12 20.18
N LEU A 172 19.15 8.00 19.24
CA LEU A 172 18.93 7.65 17.84
C LEU A 172 20.21 7.13 17.16
N GLU A 173 21.37 7.78 17.38
CA GLU A 173 22.66 7.28 16.89
C GLU A 173 22.98 5.89 17.45
N GLN A 174 22.74 5.67 18.75
CA GLN A 174 22.98 4.39 19.41
C GLN A 174 22.04 3.30 18.90
N ALA A 175 20.76 3.61 18.69
CA ALA A 175 19.78 2.69 18.12
C ALA A 175 20.20 2.28 16.69
N LEU A 176 20.58 3.22 15.85
CA LEU A 176 21.08 2.90 14.50
C LEU A 176 22.35 2.04 14.55
N ALA A 177 23.27 2.35 15.47
CA ALA A 177 24.48 1.57 15.66
C ALA A 177 24.20 0.12 16.11
N SER A 178 23.22 -0.11 17.00
CA SER A 178 22.85 -1.47 17.40
C SER A 178 22.27 -2.32 16.26
N HIS A 179 21.75 -1.69 15.21
CA HIS A 179 21.28 -2.35 13.99
C HIS A 179 22.35 -2.39 12.86
N GLY A 180 23.60 -2.03 13.19
CA GLY A 180 24.74 -2.06 12.27
C GLY A 180 24.73 -0.93 11.25
N VAL A 181 24.14 0.22 11.59
CA VAL A 181 24.16 1.45 10.79
C VAL A 181 24.90 2.54 11.56
N GLU A 182 26.16 2.77 11.20
CA GLU A 182 26.92 3.87 11.79
C GLU A 182 26.50 5.21 11.17
N THR A 183 26.11 6.14 12.04
CA THR A 183 25.65 7.48 11.67
C THR A 183 26.11 8.52 12.67
N LYS A 184 26.07 9.80 12.28
CA LYS A 184 26.37 10.93 13.16
C LYS A 184 25.36 12.06 12.97
N VAL A 185 24.79 12.57 14.06
CA VAL A 185 23.93 13.75 14.09
C VAL A 185 24.77 14.98 13.76
N VAL A 186 24.46 15.62 12.64
CA VAL A 186 25.08 16.87 12.19
C VAL A 186 24.22 18.09 12.47
N GLY A 187 22.91 17.88 12.67
CA GLY A 187 21.96 18.94 12.94
C GLY A 187 20.64 18.41 13.46
N MET A 188 19.83 19.30 14.01
CA MET A 188 18.49 18.99 14.47
C MET A 188 17.58 20.21 14.33
N THR A 189 16.31 19.99 14.03
CA THR A 189 15.28 21.02 13.93
C THR A 189 14.06 20.55 14.71
N VAL A 190 13.72 21.27 15.78
CA VAL A 190 12.59 20.93 16.65
C VAL A 190 11.33 21.62 16.11
N GLY A 191 10.32 20.83 15.77
CA GLY A 191 8.99 21.31 15.43
C GLY A 191 8.00 21.15 16.60
N PRO A 192 6.73 21.54 16.41
CA PRO A 192 5.70 21.43 17.46
C PRO A 192 5.42 19.98 17.87
N THR A 193 5.32 19.08 16.88
CA THR A 193 4.91 17.67 17.10
C THR A 193 6.05 16.67 16.89
N VAL A 194 7.03 17.03 16.07
CA VAL A 194 8.15 16.17 15.68
C VAL A 194 9.46 16.94 15.72
N THR A 195 10.57 16.24 15.97
CA THR A 195 11.93 16.74 15.83
C THR A 195 12.60 16.02 14.68
N ARG A 196 13.18 16.80 13.76
CA ARG A 196 13.97 16.27 12.65
C ARG A 196 15.44 16.25 13.01
N PHE A 197 16.03 15.06 13.01
CA PHE A 197 17.47 14.85 13.15
C PHE A 197 18.10 14.69 11.77
N GLU A 198 19.13 15.48 11.49
CA GLU A 198 19.97 15.34 10.30
C GLU A 198 21.15 14.43 10.66
N LEU A 199 21.20 13.26 10.02
CA LEU A 199 22.22 12.25 10.26
C LEU A 199 23.09 12.07 9.01
N GLN A 200 24.39 12.14 9.19
CA GLN A 200 25.36 11.76 8.17
C GLN A 200 25.64 10.26 8.27
N LEU A 201 25.56 9.54 7.15
CA LEU A 201 25.86 8.12 7.09
C LEU A 201 27.37 7.90 7.00
N ALA A 202 27.87 6.85 7.67
CA ALA A 202 29.24 6.40 7.50
C ALA A 202 29.49 5.89 6.06
N PRO A 203 30.74 5.94 5.56
CA PRO A 203 31.09 5.40 4.25
C PRO A 203 30.68 3.93 4.10
N GLY A 204 30.05 3.60 2.97
CA GLY A 204 29.62 2.22 2.68
C GLY A 204 28.23 1.85 3.25
N VAL A 205 27.62 2.69 4.09
CA VAL A 205 26.24 2.48 4.53
C VAL A 205 25.27 2.88 3.42
N LYS A 206 24.44 1.94 2.99
CA LYS A 206 23.39 2.17 1.98
C LYS A 206 22.19 2.89 2.60
N VAL A 207 21.66 3.89 1.90
CA VAL A 207 20.43 4.60 2.31
C VAL A 207 19.25 3.64 2.48
N SER A 208 19.13 2.64 1.61
CA SER A 208 18.05 1.63 1.67
C SER A 208 18.03 0.84 2.97
N ARG A 209 19.19 0.62 3.60
CA ARG A 209 19.31 -0.08 4.89
C ARG A 209 18.70 0.73 6.02
N VAL A 210 18.80 2.05 5.97
CA VAL A 210 18.18 2.90 7.00
C VAL A 210 16.68 2.93 6.82
N THR A 211 16.20 3.07 5.59
CA THR A 211 14.76 3.08 5.30
C THR A 211 14.08 1.76 5.68
N SER A 212 14.76 0.62 5.59
CA SER A 212 14.20 -0.67 6.01
C SER A 212 14.08 -0.81 7.53
N LEU A 213 14.89 -0.09 8.31
CA LEU A 213 14.90 -0.15 9.78
C LEU A 213 13.85 0.75 10.43
N ASN A 214 12.91 1.33 9.68
CA ASN A 214 11.95 2.30 10.21
C ASN A 214 11.24 1.79 11.49
N LYS A 215 10.67 0.59 11.43
CA LYS A 215 9.96 -0.01 12.57
C LYS A 215 10.87 -0.28 13.76
N ASP A 216 12.10 -0.73 13.51
CA ASP A 216 13.07 -1.04 14.56
C ASP A 216 13.56 0.24 15.25
N ILE A 217 13.78 1.31 14.48
CA ILE A 217 14.12 2.64 15.00
C ILE A 217 12.95 3.18 15.84
N ALA A 218 11.71 3.07 15.36
CA ALA A 218 10.54 3.49 16.11
C ALA A 218 10.42 2.76 17.46
N TYR A 219 10.66 1.44 17.44
CA TYR A 219 10.70 0.62 18.66
C TYR A 219 11.82 1.07 19.62
N ALA A 220 13.05 1.23 19.13
CA ALA A 220 14.20 1.64 19.93
C ALA A 220 14.03 3.05 20.52
N MET A 221 13.38 3.95 19.79
CA MET A 221 13.07 5.32 20.23
C MET A 221 11.78 5.43 21.06
N ALA A 222 11.12 4.31 21.36
CA ALA A 222 9.86 4.26 22.11
C ALA A 222 8.76 5.17 21.54
N THR A 223 8.70 5.29 20.22
CA THR A 223 7.72 6.12 19.51
C THR A 223 6.78 5.26 18.66
N PRO A 224 5.52 5.67 18.41
CA PRO A 224 4.61 4.92 17.55
C PRO A 224 5.13 4.70 16.13
N ASP A 225 5.80 5.70 15.56
CA ASP A 225 6.35 5.67 14.21
C ASP A 225 7.49 6.71 14.06
N VAL A 226 8.28 6.57 13.00
CA VAL A 226 9.36 7.47 12.60
C VAL A 226 9.24 7.72 11.10
N ARG A 227 9.53 8.96 10.66
CA ARG A 227 9.56 9.29 9.24
C ARG A 227 10.98 9.52 8.76
N ILE A 228 11.39 8.75 7.76
CA ILE A 228 12.73 8.83 7.16
C ILE A 228 12.63 9.62 5.85
N LEU A 229 13.34 10.74 5.79
CA LEU A 229 13.51 11.60 4.63
C LEU A 229 14.93 11.39 4.07
N ALA A 230 15.06 10.55 3.05
CA ALA A 230 16.35 10.23 2.47
C ALA A 230 16.31 10.24 0.93
N PRO A 231 17.40 10.67 0.25
CA PRO A 231 18.49 11.54 0.72
C PRO A 231 18.12 13.04 0.74
N ILE A 232 18.78 13.85 1.57
CA ILE A 232 18.61 15.33 1.54
C ILE A 232 19.35 15.90 0.31
N PRO A 233 18.66 16.63 -0.60
CA PRO A 233 19.31 17.21 -1.78
C PRO A 233 20.49 18.11 -1.41
N GLY A 234 21.63 17.90 -2.06
CA GLY A 234 22.84 18.71 -1.84
C GLY A 234 23.64 18.40 -0.57
N ARG A 235 23.25 17.38 0.21
CA ARG A 235 24.02 16.90 1.38
C ARG A 235 24.11 15.37 1.40
N SER A 236 25.21 14.82 1.91
CA SER A 236 25.33 13.38 2.19
C SER A 236 24.70 13.03 3.55
N ALA A 237 23.44 13.42 3.74
CA ALA A 237 22.72 13.26 4.99
C ALA A 237 21.29 12.76 4.76
N ILE A 238 20.74 12.12 5.79
CA ILE A 238 19.35 11.70 5.88
C ILE A 238 18.65 12.47 7.00
N GLY A 239 17.38 12.81 6.79
CA GLY A 239 16.53 13.37 7.84
C GLY A 239 15.72 12.26 8.48
N ILE A 240 15.71 12.18 9.81
CA ILE A 240 14.81 11.29 10.55
C ILE A 240 13.95 12.15 11.45
N GLU A 241 12.64 12.15 11.22
CA GLU A 241 11.65 12.84 12.04
C GLU A 241 11.12 11.89 13.10
N VAL A 242 11.45 12.19 14.35
CA VAL A 242 10.99 11.46 15.53
C VAL A 242 9.94 12.32 16.24
N PRO A 243 8.77 11.77 16.59
CA PRO A 243 7.79 12.47 17.41
C PRO A 243 8.38 12.96 18.74
N ASN A 244 7.96 14.15 19.17
CA ASN A 244 8.35 14.69 20.45
C ASN A 244 7.62 13.96 21.60
N ASP A 245 8.30 13.76 22.73
CA ASP A 245 7.69 13.24 23.96
C ASP A 245 6.55 14.16 24.44
N ALA A 246 6.81 15.46 24.44
CA ALA A 246 5.82 16.50 24.71
C ALA A 246 5.43 17.20 23.40
N ARG A 247 4.31 16.79 22.82
CA ARG A 247 3.77 17.42 21.60
C ARG A 247 3.08 18.73 21.93
N HIS A 248 3.42 19.76 21.20
CA HIS A 248 2.77 21.06 21.32
C HIS A 248 1.52 21.11 20.43
N LEU A 249 0.39 21.46 21.03
CA LEU A 249 -0.87 21.62 20.31
C LEU A 249 -0.87 22.96 19.58
N VAL A 250 -0.97 22.93 18.25
CA VAL A 250 -1.19 24.14 17.45
C VAL A 250 -2.69 24.38 17.34
N SER A 251 -3.17 25.51 17.84
CA SER A 251 -4.60 25.86 17.82
C SER A 251 -4.96 26.70 16.59
N VAL A 252 -6.23 26.67 16.20
CA VAL A 252 -6.76 27.52 15.11
C VAL A 252 -6.50 29.00 15.42
N GLY A 253 -6.56 29.41 16.69
CA GLY A 253 -6.27 30.78 17.11
C GLY A 253 -4.83 31.20 16.81
N ASP A 254 -3.87 30.28 16.85
CA ASP A 254 -2.47 30.57 16.53
C ASP A 254 -2.27 30.74 15.03
N ILE A 255 -2.90 29.86 14.24
CA ILE A 255 -2.78 29.88 12.77
C ILE A 255 -3.45 31.13 12.19
N LEU A 256 -4.66 31.45 12.66
CA LEU A 256 -5.40 32.64 12.22
C LEU A 256 -4.80 33.95 12.74
N ALA A 257 -3.94 33.90 13.77
CA ALA A 257 -3.16 35.05 14.21
C ALA A 257 -1.89 35.30 13.37
N SER A 258 -1.54 34.38 12.46
CA SER A 258 -0.37 34.54 11.59
C SER A 258 -0.56 35.67 10.57
N ARG A 259 0.56 36.25 10.12
CA ARG A 259 0.52 37.28 9.05
C ARG A 259 -0.09 36.72 7.76
N VAL A 260 0.22 35.46 7.44
CA VAL A 260 -0.30 34.78 6.25
C VAL A 260 -1.83 34.75 6.27
N ALA A 261 -2.42 34.38 7.41
CA ALA A 261 -3.88 34.38 7.57
C ALA A 261 -4.50 35.79 7.58
N ALA A 262 -3.78 36.80 8.08
CA ALA A 262 -4.23 38.18 8.05
C ALA A 262 -4.21 38.79 6.63
N ASP A 263 -3.27 38.37 5.80
CA ASP A 263 -3.09 38.84 4.42
C ASP A 263 -3.97 38.09 3.40
N ALA A 264 -4.59 36.98 3.83
CA ALA A 264 -5.54 36.18 3.07
C ALA A 264 -6.75 37.01 2.60
N LYS A 265 -7.10 36.94 1.31
CA LYS A 265 -8.21 37.73 0.74
C LYS A 265 -9.25 36.87 0.05
N HIS A 266 -8.90 35.64 -0.35
CA HIS A 266 -9.81 34.80 -1.08
C HIS A 266 -10.82 34.14 -0.11
N PRO A 267 -12.13 34.18 -0.40
CA PRO A 267 -13.17 33.74 0.54
C PRO A 267 -13.16 32.24 0.85
N LEU A 268 -12.39 31.46 0.08
CA LEU A 268 -12.22 30.01 0.25
C LEU A 268 -10.84 29.62 0.77
N GLU A 269 -10.07 30.56 1.30
CA GLU A 269 -8.81 30.23 1.99
C GLU A 269 -9.08 29.53 3.32
N VAL A 270 -8.32 28.46 3.58
CA VAL A 270 -8.48 27.62 4.77
C VAL A 270 -7.11 27.44 5.43
N ALA A 271 -7.08 27.69 6.73
CA ALA A 271 -5.93 27.39 7.58
C ALA A 271 -5.85 25.87 7.82
N LEU A 272 -4.72 25.24 7.46
CA LEU A 272 -4.51 23.80 7.65
C LEU A 272 -3.71 23.48 8.93
N GLY A 273 -2.64 24.24 9.20
CA GLY A 273 -1.68 23.96 10.26
C GLY A 273 -0.35 24.68 10.06
#